data_AF-A0A2E1HQY4-F1
#
_entry.id   AF-A0A2E1HQY4-F1
#
_cell.length_a   1.000
_cell.length_b   1.000
_cell.length_c   1.000
_cell.angle_alpha   90.00
_cell.angle_beta   90.00
_cell.angle_gamma   90.00
#
_symmetry.space_group_name_H-M   'P 1'
#
loop_
_entity.id
_entity.type
_entity.pdbx_description
1 polymer ?
#
loop_
_entity_poly.entity_id
_entity_poly.type
_entity_poly.pdbx_seq_one_letter_code
_entity_poly.pdbx_strand_id
1 'polypeptide(L)'
;MKRLINILFFLILSVNFIYAQENQPPAISSEGDGVYCPLTQQNITTSFNIEDPDDTTMDALYIQISTGYISGEDQLTLTGTHPNIATSWSNLEGKLEITGPGGNPANISDIIAAVNDVVFFSSNPNPSSKTFSFTIG
;
A
#
# COMPACT_ATOMS: atom_id res chain seq x y z
N MET A 1 -0.62 -79.05 -11.49
CA MET A 1 -1.71 -78.26 -12.09
C MET A 1 -2.10 -77.17 -11.10
N LYS A 2 -1.99 -75.89 -11.53
CA LYS A 2 -2.55 -74.68 -10.89
C LYS A 2 -1.93 -74.23 -9.55
N ARG A 3 -1.66 -72.94 -9.29
CA ARG A 3 -1.62 -71.70 -10.08
C ARG A 3 -0.82 -70.68 -9.24
N LEU A 4 -0.05 -69.83 -9.91
CA LEU A 4 0.67 -68.69 -9.35
C LEU A 4 -0.28 -67.74 -8.62
N ILE A 5 0.20 -67.08 -7.56
CA ILE A 5 -0.18 -65.70 -7.20
C ILE A 5 1.03 -65.07 -6.49
N ASN A 6 1.79 -64.27 -7.25
CA ASN A 6 2.71 -63.27 -6.69
C ASN A 6 1.86 -62.10 -6.23
N ILE A 7 1.79 -61.84 -4.92
CA ILE A 7 1.20 -60.60 -4.40
C ILE A 7 2.34 -59.60 -4.26
N LEU A 8 2.58 -58.84 -5.32
CA LEU A 8 3.40 -57.64 -5.25
C LEU A 8 2.52 -56.53 -4.66
N PHE A 9 2.68 -56.26 -3.36
CA PHE A 9 1.99 -55.15 -2.70
C PHE A 9 2.73 -53.85 -3.02
N PHE A 10 2.30 -53.16 -4.07
CA PHE A 10 2.82 -51.84 -4.42
C PHE A 10 2.15 -50.80 -3.51
N LEU A 11 2.80 -50.46 -2.41
CA LEU A 11 2.42 -49.32 -1.56
C LEU A 11 2.69 -48.04 -2.35
N ILE A 12 1.68 -47.51 -3.04
CA ILE A 12 1.76 -46.18 -3.65
C ILE A 12 1.73 -45.19 -2.49
N LEU A 13 2.92 -44.76 -2.06
CA LEU A 13 3.09 -43.63 -1.17
C LEU A 13 2.74 -42.38 -1.98
N SER A 14 1.47 -41.97 -1.93
CA SER A 14 1.05 -40.66 -2.44
C SER A 14 1.71 -39.60 -1.57
N VAL A 15 2.85 -39.09 -2.03
CA VAL A 15 3.43 -37.85 -1.53
C VAL A 15 2.44 -36.74 -1.89
N ASN A 16 1.55 -36.44 -0.95
CA ASN A 16 0.83 -35.18 -0.96
C ASN A 16 1.89 -34.10 -0.70
N PHE A 17 2.33 -33.43 -1.76
CA PHE A 17 3.07 -32.18 -1.62
C PHE A 17 2.10 -31.18 -0.99
N ILE A 18 2.18 -31.03 0.33
CA ILE A 18 1.59 -29.90 1.01
C ILE A 18 2.47 -28.72 0.62
N TYR A 19 2.09 -27.99 -0.42
CA TYR A 19 2.64 -26.67 -0.66
C TYR A 19 2.19 -25.82 0.52
N ALA A 20 3.14 -25.35 1.35
CA ALA A 20 2.86 -24.18 2.15
C ALA A 20 2.55 -23.05 1.17
N GLN A 21 1.47 -22.29 1.39
CA GLN A 21 1.30 -21.05 0.63
C GLN A 21 2.49 -20.16 1.03
N GLU A 22 3.40 -19.90 0.09
CA GLU A 22 4.41 -18.88 0.29
C GLU A 22 3.71 -17.54 0.14
N ASN A 23 3.55 -16.80 1.24
CA ASN A 23 3.01 -15.44 1.18
C ASN A 23 3.95 -14.58 0.34
N GLN A 24 3.48 -13.99 -0.75
CA GLN A 24 4.27 -13.04 -1.53
C GLN A 24 4.14 -11.63 -0.91
N PRO A 25 5.22 -10.85 -0.84
CA PRO A 25 5.11 -9.47 -0.36
C PRO A 25 4.49 -8.57 -1.45
N PRO A 26 3.68 -7.58 -1.06
CA PRO A 26 3.19 -6.57 -1.99
C PRO A 26 4.31 -5.73 -2.59
N ALA A 27 4.11 -5.27 -3.82
CA ALA A 27 5.00 -4.37 -4.54
C ALA A 27 4.33 -3.02 -4.81
N ILE A 28 4.99 -1.93 -4.42
CA ILE A 28 4.54 -0.55 -4.70
C ILE A 28 5.21 -0.04 -5.98
N SER A 29 4.44 0.64 -6.82
CA SER A 29 4.95 1.50 -7.88
C SER A 29 4.29 2.87 -7.84
N SER A 30 5.07 3.92 -8.10
CA SER A 30 4.59 5.30 -8.13
C SER A 30 5.38 6.14 -9.12
N GLU A 31 4.71 7.04 -9.83
CA GLU A 31 5.33 8.01 -10.74
C GLU A 31 4.92 9.43 -10.38
N GLY A 32 5.80 10.38 -10.64
CA GLY A 32 5.52 11.80 -10.45
C GLY A 32 6.77 12.55 -10.00
N ASP A 33 7.04 13.67 -10.67
CA ASP A 33 8.16 14.56 -10.41
C ASP A 33 7.78 16.03 -10.69
N GLY A 34 6.47 16.31 -10.62
CA GLY A 34 5.91 17.61 -10.95
C GLY A 34 6.46 18.74 -10.09
N VAL A 35 6.74 19.88 -10.71
CA VAL A 35 7.09 21.11 -10.00
C VAL A 35 5.89 21.56 -9.16
N TYR A 36 6.13 21.87 -7.89
CA TYR A 36 5.08 22.34 -6.99
C TYR A 36 4.70 23.80 -7.29
N CYS A 37 3.41 24.09 -7.44
CA CYS A 37 2.88 25.45 -7.49
C CYS A 37 2.58 25.96 -6.06
N PRO A 38 3.34 26.93 -5.51
CA PRO A 38 3.15 27.38 -4.14
C PRO A 38 1.73 27.88 -3.86
N LEU A 39 1.26 27.64 -2.63
CA LEU A 39 -0.08 28.02 -2.16
C LEU A 39 -1.24 27.33 -2.88
N THR A 40 -0.98 26.22 -3.58
CA THR A 40 -2.02 25.39 -4.21
C THR A 40 -1.98 23.96 -3.68
N GLN A 41 -3.08 23.23 -3.85
CA GLN A 41 -3.08 21.78 -3.64
C GLN A 41 -2.59 21.08 -4.90
N GLN A 42 -1.72 20.08 -4.74
CA GLN A 42 -1.18 19.32 -5.85
C GLN A 42 -1.06 17.85 -5.46
N ASN A 43 -1.51 16.94 -6.33
CA ASN A 43 -1.35 15.50 -6.12
C ASN A 43 0.13 15.15 -5.93
N ILE A 44 0.40 14.27 -4.97
CA ILE A 44 1.78 13.84 -4.65
C ILE A 44 2.35 12.88 -5.69
N THR A 45 1.49 12.32 -6.53
CA THR A 45 1.80 11.29 -7.52
C THR A 45 0.91 11.49 -8.74
N THR A 46 1.40 11.12 -9.92
CA THR A 46 0.60 11.05 -11.15
C THR A 46 0.01 9.66 -11.38
N SER A 47 0.68 8.64 -10.84
CA SER A 47 0.20 7.26 -10.85
C SER A 47 0.74 6.53 -9.63
N PHE A 48 -0.11 5.75 -8.97
CA PHE A 48 0.27 4.90 -7.85
C PHE A 48 -0.43 3.56 -7.97
N ASN A 49 0.28 2.47 -7.69
CA ASN A 49 -0.26 1.12 -7.70
C ASN A 49 0.39 0.26 -6.60
N ILE A 50 -0.35 -0.77 -6.20
CA ILE A 50 0.13 -1.86 -5.34
C ILE A 50 -0.25 -3.16 -6.02
N GLU A 51 0.72 -4.03 -6.24
CA GLU A 51 0.50 -5.39 -6.76
C GLU A 51 0.76 -6.40 -5.65
N ASP A 52 -0.23 -7.24 -5.39
CA ASP A 52 -0.17 -8.31 -4.40
C ASP A 52 -0.84 -9.58 -5.01
N PRO A 53 -0.10 -10.68 -5.20
CA PRO A 53 -0.63 -11.88 -5.84
C PRO A 53 -1.61 -12.69 -4.98
N ASP A 54 -1.54 -12.58 -3.66
CA ASP A 54 -2.23 -13.46 -2.71
C ASP A 54 -3.07 -12.73 -1.65
N ASP A 55 -2.86 -11.42 -1.43
CA ASP A 55 -3.70 -10.60 -0.57
C ASP A 55 -4.55 -9.57 -1.35
N THR A 56 -5.79 -9.37 -0.90
CA THR A 56 -6.68 -8.31 -1.45
C THR A 56 -6.85 -7.13 -0.51
N THR A 57 -6.39 -7.25 0.73
CA THR A 57 -6.56 -6.28 1.80
C THR A 57 -5.25 -5.99 2.51
N MET A 58 -5.14 -4.83 3.14
CA MET A 58 -3.95 -4.40 3.88
C MET A 58 -4.36 -3.66 5.14
N ASP A 59 -3.59 -3.81 6.21
CA ASP A 59 -3.86 -3.21 7.51
C ASP A 59 -3.75 -1.68 7.45
N ALA A 60 -2.64 -1.18 6.91
CA ALA A 60 -2.41 0.26 6.73
C ALA A 60 -1.43 0.57 5.60
N LEU A 61 -1.55 1.77 5.03
CA LEU A 61 -0.52 2.41 4.21
C LEU A 61 -0.13 3.75 4.85
N TYR A 62 1.17 4.04 4.85
CA TYR A 62 1.71 5.30 5.30
C TYR A 62 2.32 6.10 4.15
N ILE A 63 2.01 7.39 4.10
CA ILE A 63 2.64 8.35 3.20
C ILE A 63 3.35 9.39 4.06
N GLN A 64 4.66 9.54 3.92
CA GLN A 64 5.44 10.50 4.68
C GLN A 64 6.12 11.52 3.78
N ILE A 65 6.15 12.78 4.21
CA ILE A 65 7.04 13.79 3.64
C ILE A 65 8.45 13.51 4.17
N SER A 66 9.18 12.67 3.46
CA SER A 66 10.45 12.08 3.93
C SER A 66 11.62 13.06 3.89
N THR A 67 11.56 14.08 3.03
CA THR A 67 12.56 15.15 2.96
C THR A 67 11.89 16.52 2.93
N GLY A 68 12.45 17.45 3.69
CA GLY A 68 12.09 18.86 3.63
C GLY A 68 10.78 19.21 4.33
N TYR A 69 10.17 18.28 5.08
CA TYR A 69 8.97 18.52 5.88
C TYR A 69 9.17 19.67 6.88
N ILE A 70 8.22 20.60 6.91
CA ILE A 70 8.16 21.68 7.89
C ILE A 70 6.83 21.60 8.65
N SER A 71 6.93 21.31 9.95
CA SER A 71 5.77 21.16 10.82
C SER A 71 4.94 22.45 10.91
N GLY A 72 3.63 22.33 10.75
CA GLY A 72 2.69 23.46 10.74
C GLY A 72 2.63 24.24 9.41
N GLU A 73 3.54 24.00 8.47
CA GLU A 73 3.49 24.57 7.12
C GLU A 73 2.95 23.58 6.10
N ASP A 74 3.43 22.33 6.20
CA ASP A 74 3.20 21.28 5.22
C ASP A 74 2.16 20.27 5.69
N GLN A 75 1.31 19.83 4.77
CA GLN A 75 0.28 18.84 5.05
C GLN A 75 -0.02 17.96 3.83
N LEU A 76 -0.25 16.67 4.09
CA LEU A 76 -0.91 15.76 3.15
C LEU A 76 -2.39 15.63 3.50
N THR A 77 -3.25 15.64 2.50
CA THR A 77 -4.70 15.52 2.68
C THR A 77 -5.29 14.62 1.61
N LEU A 78 -6.13 13.67 2.02
CA LEU A 78 -6.98 12.92 1.10
C LEU A 78 -8.14 13.81 0.63
N THR A 79 -8.31 13.94 -0.68
CA THR A 79 -9.45 14.65 -1.29
C THR A 79 -10.47 13.66 -1.85
N GLY A 80 -11.59 14.15 -2.40
CA GLY A 80 -12.60 13.27 -3.00
C GLY A 80 -13.46 12.52 -1.98
N THR A 81 -13.99 11.35 -2.37
CA THR A 81 -14.90 10.54 -1.56
C THR A 81 -14.45 9.09 -1.57
N HIS A 82 -14.02 8.59 -0.40
CA HIS A 82 -13.53 7.23 -0.22
C HIS A 82 -14.24 6.60 1.00
N PRO A 83 -15.46 6.05 0.84
CA PRO A 83 -16.28 5.60 1.97
C PRO A 83 -15.67 4.41 2.75
N ASN A 84 -14.75 3.68 2.13
CA ASN A 84 -14.06 2.53 2.72
C ASN A 84 -12.66 2.89 3.23
N ILE A 85 -12.33 4.17 3.37
CA ILE A 85 -11.00 4.63 3.80
C ILE A 85 -11.15 5.60 4.98
N ALA A 86 -10.25 5.48 5.93
CA ALA A 86 -10.00 6.44 6.99
C ALA A 86 -8.57 6.94 6.92
N THR A 87 -8.35 8.20 7.29
CA THR A 87 -7.00 8.78 7.31
C THR A 87 -6.69 9.51 8.61
N SER A 88 -5.43 9.48 9.04
CA SER A 88 -4.94 10.22 10.21
C SER A 88 -3.63 10.91 9.89
N TRP A 89 -3.54 12.23 10.15
CA TRP A 89 -2.31 13.01 9.93
C TRP A 89 -1.53 13.19 11.23
N SER A 90 -0.25 12.80 11.21
CA SER A 90 0.71 13.08 12.27
C SER A 90 1.55 14.30 11.91
N ASN A 91 1.26 15.45 12.56
CA ASN A 91 2.05 16.68 12.38
C ASN A 91 3.46 16.61 13.02
N LEU A 92 3.70 15.61 13.87
CA LEU A 92 5.04 15.37 14.41
C LEU A 92 5.93 14.65 13.40
N GLU A 93 5.35 13.68 12.68
CA GLU A 93 6.11 12.81 11.77
C GLU A 93 6.02 13.26 10.31
N GLY A 94 5.11 14.19 9.98
CA GLY A 94 4.82 14.55 8.59
C GLY A 94 4.24 13.37 7.81
N LYS A 95 3.40 12.56 8.49
CA LYS A 95 2.97 11.24 8.02
C LYS A 95 1.44 11.14 8.00
N LEU A 96 0.90 10.76 6.85
CA LEU A 96 -0.50 10.40 6.66
C LEU A 96 -0.62 8.88 6.74
N GLU A 97 -1.42 8.40 7.68
CA GLU A 97 -1.88 7.01 7.76
C GLU A 97 -3.19 6.86 6.98
N ILE A 98 -3.31 5.77 6.22
CA ILE A 98 -4.47 5.37 5.43
C ILE A 98 -4.84 3.95 5.85
N THR A 99 -6.06 3.76 6.34
CA THR A 99 -6.61 2.48 6.80
C THR A 99 -8.04 2.31 6.31
N GLY A 100 -8.68 1.17 6.60
CA GLY A 100 -10.11 1.01 6.50
C GLY A 100 -10.88 1.73 7.62
N PRO A 101 -12.21 1.79 7.55
CA PRO A 101 -13.01 2.51 8.53
C PRO A 101 -12.80 1.97 9.94
N GLY A 102 -12.51 2.87 10.89
CA GLY A 102 -12.22 2.49 12.28
C GLY A 102 -10.85 1.84 12.50
N GLY A 103 -9.92 1.95 11.55
CA GLY A 103 -8.58 1.37 11.64
C GLY A 103 -8.53 -0.13 11.29
N ASN A 104 -9.58 -0.64 10.65
CA ASN A 104 -9.61 -2.02 10.14
C ASN A 104 -8.83 -2.12 8.82
N PRO A 105 -8.50 -3.34 8.35
CA PRO A 105 -7.91 -3.54 7.04
C PRO A 105 -8.81 -2.97 5.92
N ALA A 106 -8.20 -2.38 4.90
CA ALA A 106 -8.89 -1.88 3.70
C ALA A 106 -8.54 -2.72 2.47
N ASN A 107 -9.42 -2.73 1.47
CA ASN A 107 -9.08 -3.31 0.17
C ASN A 107 -7.94 -2.53 -0.48
N ILE A 108 -6.99 -3.24 -1.07
CA ILE A 108 -5.84 -2.63 -1.76
C ILE A 108 -6.32 -1.68 -2.87
N SER A 109 -7.39 -2.01 -3.59
CA SER A 109 -7.98 -1.14 -4.62
C SER A 109 -8.51 0.19 -4.06
N ASP A 110 -9.10 0.16 -2.86
CA ASP A 110 -9.61 1.37 -2.20
C ASP A 110 -8.45 2.26 -1.72
N ILE A 111 -7.36 1.64 -1.23
CA ILE A 111 -6.12 2.35 -0.88
C ILE A 111 -5.49 2.99 -2.11
N ILE A 112 -5.34 2.24 -3.22
CA ILE A 112 -4.77 2.78 -4.47
C ILE A 112 -5.56 3.99 -4.94
N ALA A 113 -6.90 3.91 -4.95
CA ALA A 113 -7.75 5.05 -5.32
C ALA A 113 -7.51 6.24 -4.39
N ALA A 114 -7.45 6.02 -3.08
CA ALA A 114 -7.20 7.09 -2.12
C ALA A 114 -5.83 7.75 -2.31
N VAL A 115 -4.75 6.97 -2.48
CA VAL A 115 -3.40 7.52 -2.63
C VAL A 115 -3.27 8.40 -3.87
N ASN A 116 -3.92 8.03 -4.98
CA ASN A 116 -3.92 8.84 -6.19
C ASN A 116 -4.62 10.21 -6.00
N ASP A 117 -5.52 10.33 -5.01
CA ASP A 117 -6.24 11.56 -4.64
C ASP A 117 -5.65 12.29 -3.41
N VAL A 118 -4.48 11.85 -2.91
CA VAL A 118 -3.74 12.57 -1.87
C VAL A 118 -3.01 13.76 -2.47
N VAL A 119 -3.26 14.93 -1.88
CA VAL A 119 -2.63 16.18 -2.26
C VAL A 119 -1.68 16.68 -1.17
N PHE A 120 -0.59 17.28 -1.61
CA PHE A 120 0.29 18.10 -0.79
C PHE A 120 -0.15 19.57 -0.84
N PHE A 121 -0.02 20.25 0.29
CA PHE A 121 -0.13 21.69 0.42
C PHE A 121 0.94 22.23 1.39
N SER A 122 1.49 23.40 1.06
CA SER A 122 2.32 24.20 1.96
C SER A 122 1.76 25.62 2.09
N SER A 123 1.67 26.13 3.32
CA SER A 123 1.33 27.54 3.57
C SER A 123 2.49 28.50 3.28
N ASN A 124 3.70 27.98 3.04
CA ASN A 124 4.87 28.75 2.69
C ASN A 124 4.82 29.16 1.19
N PRO A 125 4.92 30.47 0.85
CA PRO A 125 4.93 30.91 -0.54
C PRO A 125 6.20 30.52 -1.31
N ASN A 126 7.26 30.09 -0.63
CA ASN A 126 8.54 29.67 -1.22
C ASN A 126 9.04 28.36 -0.56
N PRO A 127 8.31 27.25 -0.70
CA PRO A 127 8.67 26.01 -0.03
C PRO A 127 9.91 25.38 -0.67
N SER A 128 10.72 24.71 0.16
CA SER A 128 11.79 23.84 -0.33
C SER A 128 11.23 22.60 -1.03
N SER A 129 12.05 21.95 -1.87
CA SER A 129 11.72 20.67 -2.50
C SER A 129 11.34 19.61 -1.46
N LYS A 130 10.33 18.80 -1.80
CA LYS A 130 9.81 17.71 -0.97
C LYS A 130 10.01 16.38 -1.66
N THR A 131 10.20 15.33 -0.86
CA THR A 131 10.10 13.94 -1.32
C THR A 131 9.08 13.21 -0.48
N PHE A 132 8.39 12.27 -1.09
CA PHE A 132 7.39 11.43 -0.42
C PHE A 132 7.87 9.99 -0.38
N SER A 133 7.57 9.28 0.71
CA SER A 133 7.81 7.84 0.82
C SER A 133 6.51 7.12 1.16
N PHE A 134 6.36 5.92 0.60
CA PHE A 134 5.24 5.03 0.84
C PHE A 134 5.73 3.80 1.62
N THR A 135 5.00 3.41 2.66
CA THR A 135 5.32 2.25 3.50
C THR A 135 4.05 1.46 3.78
N ILE A 136 4.13 0.14 3.63
CA ILE A 136 3.06 -0.80 4.00
C ILE A 136 3.20 -1.16 5.47
N GLY A 137 2.08 -1.12 6.20
CA GLY A 137 1.96 -1.41 7.63
C GLY A 137 1.62 -2.85 7.93
#